data_AF-A0A067T548-F1
#
_entry.id   AF-A0A067T548-F1
#
_cell.length_a   1.000
_cell.length_b   1.000
_cell.length_c   1.000
_cell.angle_alpha   90.00
_cell.angle_beta   90.00
_cell.angle_gamma   90.00
#
_symmetry.space_group_name_H-M   'P 1'
#
loop_
_entity.id
_entity.type
_entity.pdbx_description
1 polymer ?
#
loop_
_entity_poly.entity_id
_entity_poly.type
_entity_poly.pdbx_seq_one_letter_code
_entity_poly.pdbx_strand_id
1 'polypeptide(L)'
;MVVAQLVLRIIITDPTFIDILFRPSDLTIQIISRHWRYARRPPDTALTASTLYVLLDPNHPRQIAYVRSNGLESAAAQIVSKILVGVGPTALSSKQQQVKALLATFAEHLGRLTAGRDGVDQLVFLMGIIAAAKKDATEPELTKAVLKATPLWNAMFRLLKKSAKPATASADSRAESVDPEVEKKYRLRMISDVVGTSANIFHDATFEYPRECEHLARIWANENLFGALEETIELLVTMPGMTSVLQIILHLPN
;
A
#
# COMPACT_ATOMS: atom_id res chain seq x y z
N MET A 1 -13.53 4.28 13.98
CA MET A 1 -12.74 3.33 14.81
C MET A 1 -11.89 4.05 15.88
N VAL A 2 -12.06 3.71 17.18
CA VAL A 2 -11.46 4.44 18.33
C VAL A 2 -9.99 4.06 18.61
N VAL A 3 -9.61 2.79 18.48
CA VAL A 3 -8.27 2.31 18.91
C VAL A 3 -7.14 2.96 18.10
N ALA A 4 -7.20 2.94 16.78
CA ALA A 4 -6.11 3.54 15.98
C ALA A 4 -6.08 5.07 16.10
N GLN A 5 -7.23 5.74 16.29
CA GLN A 5 -7.25 7.17 16.61
C GLN A 5 -6.58 7.48 17.94
N LEU A 6 -6.83 6.66 18.97
CA LEU A 6 -6.16 6.79 20.26
C LEU A 6 -4.66 6.59 20.11
N VAL A 7 -4.22 5.54 19.40
CA VAL A 7 -2.79 5.30 19.14
C VAL A 7 -2.16 6.50 18.47
N LEU A 8 -2.73 7.01 17.36
CA LEU A 8 -2.22 8.19 16.66
C LEU A 8 -2.09 9.40 17.59
N ARG A 9 -3.11 9.67 18.40
CA ARG A 9 -3.07 10.79 19.36
C ARG A 9 -1.97 10.59 20.38
N ILE A 10 -1.86 9.40 20.96
CA ILE A 10 -0.89 9.07 22.00
C ILE A 10 0.54 9.21 21.46
N ILE A 11 0.86 8.62 20.30
CA ILE A 11 2.23 8.69 19.75
C ILE A 11 2.65 10.10 19.32
N ILE A 12 1.70 11.01 19.09
CA ILE A 12 1.98 12.43 18.81
C ILE A 12 2.23 13.20 20.12
N THR A 13 1.41 12.94 21.15
CA THR A 13 1.53 13.61 22.45
C THR A 13 2.70 13.09 23.26
N ASP A 14 2.95 11.78 23.20
CA ASP A 14 3.98 11.04 23.93
C ASP A 14 4.63 10.00 22.98
N PRO A 15 5.73 10.38 22.30
CA PRO A 15 6.46 9.48 21.42
C PRO A 15 7.05 8.25 22.13
N THR A 16 7.21 8.26 23.46
CA THR A 16 7.77 7.11 24.21
C THR A 16 6.88 5.88 24.12
N PHE A 17 5.59 6.08 23.85
CA PHE A 17 4.63 5.01 23.62
C PHE A 17 5.01 4.12 22.43
N ILE A 18 5.81 4.62 21.48
CA ILE A 18 6.34 3.83 20.35
C ILE A 18 7.11 2.60 20.85
N ASP A 19 7.88 2.71 21.93
CA ASP A 19 8.61 1.56 22.49
C ASP A 19 7.69 0.47 23.02
N ILE A 20 6.52 0.86 23.54
CA ILE A 20 5.51 -0.08 24.02
C ILE A 20 4.96 -0.86 22.82
N LEU A 21 4.69 -0.19 21.71
CA LEU A 21 4.20 -0.81 20.48
C LEU A 21 5.18 -1.82 19.89
N PHE A 22 6.48 -1.67 20.12
CA PHE A 22 7.49 -2.65 19.68
C PHE A 22 7.60 -3.88 20.58
N ARG A 23 7.12 -3.82 21.83
CA ARG A 23 7.22 -4.97 22.76
C ARG A 23 6.49 -6.20 22.22
N PRO A 24 7.06 -7.41 22.27
CA PRO A 24 6.41 -8.62 21.77
C PRO A 24 5.02 -8.91 22.39
N SER A 25 4.83 -8.52 23.66
CA SER A 25 3.58 -8.70 24.39
C SER A 25 2.48 -7.72 23.98
N ASP A 26 2.83 -6.61 23.33
CA ASP A 26 1.84 -5.64 22.88
C ASP A 26 1.13 -6.13 21.61
N LEU A 27 -0.21 -6.14 21.67
CA LEU A 27 -1.10 -6.62 20.60
C LEU A 27 -1.74 -5.47 19.81
N THR A 28 -1.37 -4.22 20.09
CA THR A 28 -2.07 -3.04 19.57
C THR A 28 -2.05 -3.00 18.05
N ILE A 29 -0.88 -3.26 17.44
CA ILE A 29 -0.72 -3.30 15.99
C ILE A 29 -1.53 -4.45 15.39
N GLN A 30 -1.47 -5.65 15.98
CA GLN A 30 -2.23 -6.81 15.53
C GLN A 30 -3.74 -6.53 15.54
N ILE A 31 -4.24 -5.86 16.59
CA ILE A 31 -5.65 -5.46 16.72
C ILE A 31 -6.05 -4.49 15.63
N ILE A 32 -5.25 -3.44 15.39
CA ILE A 32 -5.51 -2.45 14.33
C ILE A 32 -5.47 -3.11 12.95
N SER A 33 -4.49 -3.98 12.68
CA SER A 33 -4.37 -4.71 11.42
C SER A 33 -5.53 -5.68 11.19
N ARG A 34 -5.99 -6.37 12.24
CA ARG A 34 -7.19 -7.21 12.16
C ARG A 34 -8.43 -6.37 11.86
N HIS A 35 -8.56 -5.20 12.49
CA HIS A 35 -9.66 -4.29 12.22
C HIS A 35 -9.63 -3.77 10.78
N TRP A 36 -8.45 -3.34 10.30
CA TRP A 36 -8.23 -2.96 8.91
C TRP A 36 -8.73 -4.06 7.97
N ARG A 37 -8.29 -5.31 8.18
CA ARG A 37 -8.68 -6.45 7.34
C ARG A 37 -10.19 -6.67 7.20
N TYR A 38 -10.95 -6.40 8.25
CA TYR A 38 -12.40 -6.60 8.25
C TYR A 38 -13.19 -5.29 8.05
N ALA A 39 -12.50 -4.16 7.83
CA ALA A 39 -13.14 -2.88 7.61
C ALA A 39 -13.92 -2.89 6.28
N ARG A 40 -15.20 -2.50 6.35
CA ARG A 40 -16.10 -2.42 5.18
C ARG A 40 -16.40 -1.00 4.74
N ARG A 41 -16.14 -0.01 5.60
CA ARG A 41 -16.42 1.40 5.34
C ARG A 41 -15.13 2.10 4.91
N PRO A 42 -15.12 2.85 3.79
CA PRO A 42 -13.92 3.53 3.32
C PRO A 42 -13.21 4.40 4.38
N PRO A 43 -13.92 5.18 5.23
CA PRO A 43 -13.26 5.96 6.29
C PRO A 43 -12.54 5.11 7.34
N ASP A 44 -13.08 3.94 7.70
CA ASP A 44 -12.43 3.05 8.68
C ASP A 44 -11.21 2.37 8.05
N THR A 45 -11.31 1.95 6.77
CA THR A 45 -10.22 1.38 5.99
C THR A 45 -9.06 2.37 5.78
N ALA A 46 -9.37 3.63 5.44
CA ALA A 46 -8.38 4.70 5.28
C ALA A 46 -7.71 5.02 6.63
N LEU A 47 -8.49 5.30 7.67
CA LEU A 47 -7.97 5.62 9.01
C LEU A 47 -7.05 4.53 9.57
N THR A 48 -7.44 3.26 9.45
CA THR A 48 -6.59 2.14 9.90
C THR A 48 -5.32 2.04 9.09
N ALA A 49 -5.39 2.11 7.75
CA ALA A 49 -4.22 2.03 6.89
C ALA A 49 -3.24 3.19 7.15
N SER A 50 -3.73 4.42 7.22
CA SER A 50 -2.89 5.58 7.55
C SER A 50 -2.26 5.45 8.94
N THR A 51 -2.99 4.90 9.92
CA THR A 51 -2.41 4.66 11.25
C THR A 51 -1.28 3.64 11.19
N LEU A 52 -1.49 2.51 10.51
CA LEU A 52 -0.47 1.48 10.36
C LEU A 52 0.73 1.98 9.56
N TYR A 53 0.51 2.79 8.53
CA TYR A 53 1.56 3.43 7.74
C TYR A 53 2.40 4.40 8.58
N VAL A 54 1.79 5.25 9.42
CA VAL A 54 2.55 6.17 10.31
C VAL A 54 3.45 5.41 11.29
N LEU A 55 3.06 4.19 11.69
CA LEU A 55 3.91 3.34 12.54
C LEU A 55 5.08 2.70 11.76
N LEU A 56 4.94 2.52 10.44
CA LEU A 56 6.01 2.03 9.57
C LEU A 56 6.98 3.15 9.16
N ASP A 57 6.43 4.33 8.88
CA ASP A 57 7.14 5.50 8.36
C ASP A 57 6.71 6.77 9.11
N PRO A 58 7.35 7.05 10.26
CA PRO A 58 7.01 8.20 11.09
C PRO A 58 7.20 9.52 10.34
N ASN A 59 6.15 10.34 10.29
CA ASN A 59 6.17 11.62 9.56
C ASN A 59 6.09 12.85 10.48
N HIS A 60 5.86 12.68 11.77
CA HIS A 60 5.79 13.77 12.73
C HIS A 60 7.18 14.07 13.33
N PRO A 61 7.65 15.33 13.41
CA PRO A 61 9.01 15.67 13.86
C PRO A 61 9.39 15.06 15.22
N ARG A 62 8.45 15.03 16.17
CA ARG A 62 8.69 14.42 17.50
C ARG A 62 8.88 12.90 17.44
N GLN A 63 8.15 12.22 16.56
CA GLN A 63 8.27 10.76 16.38
C GLN A 63 9.58 10.42 15.68
N ILE A 64 9.91 11.18 14.63
CA ILE A 64 11.19 11.03 13.90
C ILE A 64 12.37 11.22 14.85
N ALA A 65 12.34 12.27 15.67
CA ALA A 65 13.39 12.53 16.66
C ALA A 65 13.52 11.38 17.66
N TYR A 66 12.40 10.86 18.17
CA TYR A 66 12.39 9.75 19.13
C TYR A 66 12.92 8.44 18.53
N VAL A 67 12.44 8.06 17.34
CA VAL A 67 12.86 6.84 16.65
C VAL A 67 14.37 6.86 16.40
N ARG A 68 14.90 8.02 15.98
CA ARG A 68 16.35 8.19 15.76
C ARG A 68 17.16 8.15 17.05
N SER A 69 16.70 8.84 18.11
CA SER A 69 17.47 8.90 19.37
C SER A 69 17.55 7.55 20.09
N ASN A 70 16.62 6.63 19.80
CA ASN A 70 16.52 5.33 20.48
C ASN A 70 16.91 4.15 19.56
N GLY A 71 17.42 4.41 18.34
CA GLY A 71 17.90 3.35 17.44
C GLY A 71 16.78 2.44 16.89
N LEU A 72 15.57 2.98 16.73
CA LEU A 72 14.37 2.21 16.34
C LEU A 72 14.16 2.19 14.82
N GLU A 73 15.10 2.68 14.01
CA GLU A 73 14.95 2.77 12.56
C GLU A 73 14.81 1.41 11.87
N SER A 74 15.32 0.34 12.47
CA SER A 74 15.21 -1.04 11.99
C SER A 74 13.94 -1.75 12.49
N ALA A 75 13.15 -1.11 13.36
CA ALA A 75 11.99 -1.73 13.97
C ALA A 75 10.77 -1.84 13.01
N ALA A 76 10.84 -1.24 11.82
CA ALA A 76 9.81 -1.36 10.78
C ALA A 76 9.51 -2.83 10.43
N ALA A 77 10.52 -3.70 10.40
CA ALA A 77 10.34 -5.13 10.18
C ALA A 77 9.49 -5.80 11.26
N GLN A 78 9.65 -5.38 12.53
CA GLN A 78 8.83 -5.88 13.65
C GLN A 78 7.37 -5.46 13.49
N ILE A 79 7.12 -4.23 13.03
CA ILE A 79 5.76 -3.74 12.71
C ILE A 79 5.15 -4.59 11.59
N VAL A 80 5.88 -4.84 10.50
CA VAL A 80 5.39 -5.70 9.40
C VAL A 80 5.06 -7.10 9.92
N SER A 81 5.93 -7.70 10.73
CA SER A 81 5.67 -8.99 11.37
C SER A 81 4.39 -8.99 12.21
N LYS A 82 4.15 -7.94 13.01
CA LYS A 82 2.91 -7.79 13.78
C LYS A 82 1.68 -7.58 12.88
N ILE A 83 1.81 -6.79 11.80
CA ILE A 83 0.74 -6.62 10.81
C ILE A 83 0.35 -7.98 10.21
N LEU A 84 1.34 -8.79 9.79
CA LEU A 84 1.13 -10.12 9.23
C LEU A 84 0.37 -11.05 10.19
N VAL A 85 0.70 -11.03 11.48
CA VAL A 85 -0.04 -11.78 12.50
C VAL A 85 -1.48 -11.27 12.63
N GLY A 86 -1.69 -9.95 12.66
CA GLY A 86 -3.01 -9.34 12.79
C GLY A 86 -3.95 -9.62 11.61
N VAL A 87 -3.40 -9.61 10.38
CA VAL A 87 -4.15 -9.95 9.16
C VAL A 87 -4.28 -11.45 8.94
N GLY A 88 -3.52 -12.28 9.64
CA GLY A 88 -3.59 -13.74 9.54
C GLY A 88 -5.00 -14.30 9.81
N PRO A 89 -5.45 -15.36 9.09
CA PRO A 89 -6.71 -16.04 9.37
C PRO A 89 -6.86 -16.48 10.83
N THR A 90 -5.79 -17.03 11.38
CA THR A 90 -5.71 -17.56 12.74
C THR A 90 -4.37 -17.22 13.37
N ALA A 91 -4.28 -17.26 14.72
CA ALA A 91 -3.03 -17.03 15.44
C ALA A 91 -1.92 -18.05 15.09
N LEU A 92 -2.29 -19.22 14.55
CA LEU A 92 -1.39 -20.30 14.15
C LEU A 92 -1.12 -20.32 12.64
N SER A 93 -1.56 -19.30 11.91
CA SER A 93 -1.35 -19.22 10.47
C SER A 93 0.14 -19.13 10.14
N SER A 94 0.59 -19.94 9.16
CA SER A 94 1.96 -19.86 8.67
C SER A 94 2.23 -18.48 8.05
N LYS A 95 3.52 -18.09 7.98
CA LYS A 95 3.93 -16.83 7.31
C LYS A 95 3.37 -16.71 5.89
N GLN A 96 3.39 -17.80 5.12
CA GLN A 96 2.80 -17.83 3.77
C GLN A 96 1.30 -17.55 3.77
N GLN A 97 0.55 -18.10 4.73
CA GLN A 97 -0.89 -17.84 4.88
C GLN A 97 -1.16 -16.39 5.29
N GLN A 98 -0.34 -15.83 6.18
CA GLN A 98 -0.42 -14.43 6.61
C GLN A 98 -0.17 -13.47 5.44
N VAL A 99 0.91 -13.69 4.68
CA VAL A 99 1.25 -12.92 3.48
C VAL A 99 0.13 -13.01 2.43
N LYS A 100 -0.37 -14.22 2.16
CA LYS A 100 -1.48 -14.40 1.22
C LYS A 100 -2.74 -13.65 1.68
N ALA A 101 -3.04 -13.68 2.98
CA ALA A 101 -4.16 -12.93 3.54
C ALA A 101 -3.95 -11.41 3.40
N LEU A 102 -2.75 -10.90 3.69
CA LEU A 102 -2.40 -9.49 3.52
C LEU A 102 -2.67 -9.01 2.09
N LEU A 103 -2.11 -9.70 1.10
CA LEU A 103 -2.23 -9.33 -0.31
C LEU A 103 -3.67 -9.45 -0.82
N ALA A 104 -4.41 -10.47 -0.36
CA ALA A 104 -5.84 -10.61 -0.66
C ALA A 104 -6.66 -9.46 -0.06
N THR A 105 -6.35 -9.03 1.16
CA THR A 105 -7.01 -7.89 1.80
C THR A 105 -6.74 -6.59 1.06
N PHE A 106 -5.50 -6.33 0.62
CA PHE A 106 -5.20 -5.18 -0.24
C PHE A 106 -5.99 -5.24 -1.55
N ALA A 107 -6.01 -6.40 -2.22
CA ALA A 107 -6.77 -6.58 -3.46
C ALA A 107 -8.26 -6.29 -3.26
N GLU A 108 -8.85 -6.79 -2.16
CA GLU A 108 -10.25 -6.57 -1.80
C GLU A 108 -10.53 -5.08 -1.53
N HIS A 109 -9.69 -4.42 -0.74
CA HIS A 109 -9.85 -2.99 -0.43
C HIS A 109 -9.70 -2.14 -1.67
N LEU A 110 -8.62 -2.30 -2.44
CA LEU A 110 -8.38 -1.54 -3.67
C LEU A 110 -9.50 -1.77 -4.71
N GLY A 111 -10.04 -2.99 -4.79
CA GLY A 111 -11.16 -3.31 -5.68
C GLY A 111 -12.45 -2.54 -5.37
N ARG A 112 -12.69 -2.22 -4.09
CA ARG A 112 -13.87 -1.46 -3.63
C ARG A 112 -13.74 0.04 -3.83
N LEU A 113 -12.52 0.56 -3.93
CA LEU A 113 -12.30 1.99 -3.93
C LEU A 113 -12.62 2.61 -5.31
N THR A 114 -13.09 3.84 -5.25
CA THR A 114 -13.06 4.78 -6.37
C THR A 114 -11.73 5.53 -6.36
N ALA A 115 -11.33 6.13 -7.48
CA ALA A 115 -10.15 6.97 -7.51
C ALA A 115 -10.36 8.15 -6.54
N GLY A 116 -9.43 8.37 -5.60
CA GLY A 116 -9.59 9.36 -4.53
C GLY A 116 -8.64 9.15 -3.37
N ARG A 117 -8.79 9.96 -2.31
CA ARG A 117 -7.93 9.98 -1.12
C ARG A 117 -7.76 8.61 -0.48
N ASP A 118 -8.86 7.89 -0.25
CA ASP A 118 -8.85 6.59 0.42
C ASP A 118 -8.02 5.55 -0.34
N GLY A 119 -8.01 5.62 -1.67
CA GLY A 119 -7.15 4.79 -2.53
C GLY A 119 -5.67 5.08 -2.32
N VAL A 120 -5.30 6.36 -2.26
CA VAL A 120 -3.91 6.78 -2.04
C VAL A 120 -3.42 6.27 -0.69
N ASP A 121 -4.23 6.37 0.36
CA ASP A 121 -3.87 5.88 1.69
C ASP A 121 -3.62 4.36 1.70
N GLN A 122 -4.41 3.57 0.95
CA GLN A 122 -4.16 2.12 0.81
C GLN A 122 -2.86 1.82 0.03
N LEU A 123 -2.59 2.53 -1.06
CA LEU A 123 -1.38 2.30 -1.85
C LEU A 123 -0.12 2.72 -1.10
N VAL A 124 -0.14 3.87 -0.43
CA VAL A 124 0.96 4.33 0.41
C VAL A 124 1.24 3.31 1.52
N PHE A 125 0.19 2.76 2.13
CA PHE A 125 0.35 1.69 3.12
C PHE A 125 0.97 0.42 2.52
N LEU A 126 0.49 -0.04 1.35
CA LEU A 126 1.07 -1.19 0.64
C LEU A 126 2.55 -0.98 0.33
N MET A 127 2.90 0.18 -0.25
CA MET A 127 4.29 0.55 -0.57
C MET A 127 5.16 0.58 0.68
N GLY A 128 4.66 1.15 1.79
CA GLY A 128 5.35 1.18 3.07
C GLY A 128 5.65 -0.22 3.61
N ILE A 129 4.69 -1.16 3.51
CA ILE A 129 4.94 -2.55 3.90
C ILE A 129 5.99 -3.19 3.01
N ILE A 130 5.88 -3.05 1.68
CA ILE A 130 6.83 -3.67 0.74
C ILE A 130 8.25 -3.12 1.01
N ALA A 131 8.40 -1.80 1.14
CA ALA A 131 9.68 -1.17 1.44
C ALA A 131 10.26 -1.67 2.78
N ALA A 132 9.43 -1.76 3.83
CA ALA A 132 9.86 -2.26 5.14
C ALA A 132 10.24 -3.75 5.11
N ALA A 133 9.55 -4.58 4.32
CA ALA A 133 9.87 -6.00 4.16
C ALA A 133 11.15 -6.25 3.36
N LYS A 134 11.45 -5.37 2.39
CA LYS A 134 12.72 -5.38 1.65
C LYS A 134 13.88 -4.91 2.51
N LYS A 135 13.63 -3.94 3.41
CA LYS A 135 14.65 -3.42 4.32
C LYS A 135 15.20 -4.56 5.18
N ASP A 136 16.51 -4.76 5.08
CA ASP A 136 17.26 -5.82 5.78
C ASP A 136 16.82 -7.26 5.43
N ALA A 137 16.12 -7.46 4.30
CA ALA A 137 15.63 -8.76 3.82
C ALA A 137 14.83 -9.56 4.87
N THR A 138 14.01 -8.86 5.67
CA THR A 138 13.38 -9.41 6.88
C THR A 138 12.14 -10.25 6.60
N GLU A 139 11.44 -10.01 5.49
CA GLU A 139 10.24 -10.77 5.09
C GLU A 139 10.28 -11.11 3.58
N PRO A 140 11.25 -11.91 3.11
CA PRO A 140 11.44 -12.21 1.69
C PRO A 140 10.24 -12.94 1.05
N GLU A 141 9.46 -13.67 1.86
CA GLU A 141 8.22 -14.32 1.42
C GLU A 141 7.19 -13.30 0.93
N LEU A 142 7.15 -12.11 1.54
CA LEU A 142 6.23 -11.06 1.11
C LEU A 142 6.62 -10.54 -0.27
N THR A 143 7.89 -10.20 -0.46
CA THR A 143 8.40 -9.69 -1.75
C THR A 143 8.13 -10.68 -2.88
N LYS A 144 8.43 -11.97 -2.66
CA LYS A 144 8.14 -13.03 -3.66
C LYS A 144 6.64 -13.22 -3.90
N ALA A 145 5.82 -13.12 -2.87
CA ALA A 145 4.38 -13.31 -3.00
C ALA A 145 3.72 -12.18 -3.79
N VAL A 146 4.20 -10.93 -3.65
CA VAL A 146 3.72 -9.78 -4.44
C VAL A 146 3.88 -10.05 -5.94
N LEU A 147 5.00 -10.63 -6.38
CA LEU A 147 5.25 -10.96 -7.79
C LEU A 147 4.22 -11.95 -8.38
N LYS A 148 3.56 -12.73 -7.54
CA LYS A 148 2.59 -13.78 -7.93
C LYS A 148 1.14 -13.43 -7.59
N ALA A 149 0.90 -12.24 -7.03
CA ALA A 149 -0.41 -11.85 -6.51
C ALA A 149 -1.34 -11.30 -7.60
N THR A 150 -1.84 -12.16 -8.48
CA THR A 150 -2.80 -11.78 -9.55
C THR A 150 -3.95 -10.89 -9.07
N PRO A 151 -4.65 -11.18 -7.95
CA PRO A 151 -5.76 -10.33 -7.50
C PRO A 151 -5.31 -8.91 -7.13
N LEU A 152 -4.10 -8.75 -6.59
CA LEU A 152 -3.55 -7.45 -6.23
C LEU A 152 -3.28 -6.62 -7.48
N TRP A 153 -2.57 -7.19 -8.45
CA TRP A 153 -2.25 -6.51 -9.71
C TRP A 153 -3.51 -6.14 -10.49
N ASN A 154 -4.49 -7.04 -10.58
CA ASN A 154 -5.78 -6.74 -11.18
C ASN A 154 -6.48 -5.55 -10.50
N ALA A 155 -6.49 -5.51 -9.16
CA ALA A 155 -7.09 -4.41 -8.42
C ALA A 155 -6.36 -3.08 -8.68
N MET A 156 -5.02 -3.08 -8.71
CA MET A 156 -4.21 -1.90 -9.04
C MET A 156 -4.48 -1.38 -10.46
N PHE A 157 -4.57 -2.25 -11.47
CA PHE A 157 -4.81 -1.81 -12.85
C PHE A 157 -6.24 -1.32 -13.08
N ARG A 158 -7.23 -1.91 -12.39
CA ARG A 158 -8.59 -1.37 -12.35
C ARG A 158 -8.62 0.01 -11.72
N LEU A 159 -7.87 0.21 -10.63
CA LEU A 159 -7.78 1.51 -9.96
C LEU A 159 -7.07 2.56 -10.84
N LEU A 160 -6.03 2.15 -11.58
CA LEU A 160 -5.37 2.98 -12.59
C LEU A 160 -6.36 3.45 -13.66
N LYS A 161 -7.12 2.52 -14.28
CA LYS A 161 -8.17 2.85 -15.26
C LYS A 161 -9.22 3.82 -14.69
N LYS A 162 -9.72 3.55 -13.47
CA LYS A 162 -10.67 4.44 -12.79
C LYS A 162 -10.11 5.85 -12.60
N SER A 163 -8.80 5.98 -12.39
CA SER A 163 -8.13 7.26 -12.16
C SER A 163 -7.93 8.08 -13.44
N ALA A 164 -8.13 7.49 -14.61
CA ALA A 164 -8.12 8.20 -15.89
C ALA A 164 -9.29 9.17 -16.06
N LYS A 165 -10.42 8.92 -15.37
CA LYS A 165 -11.67 9.66 -15.55
C LYS A 165 -12.07 10.38 -14.26
N PRO A 166 -12.68 11.58 -14.34
CA PRO A 166 -13.27 12.22 -13.17
C PRO A 166 -14.32 11.30 -12.55
N ALA A 167 -14.44 11.34 -11.23
CA ALA A 167 -15.51 10.66 -10.54
C ALA A 167 -16.85 11.16 -11.13
N THR A 168 -17.63 10.26 -11.71
CA THR A 168 -19.00 10.61 -12.09
C THR A 168 -19.77 10.87 -10.81
N ALA A 169 -20.55 11.97 -10.77
CA ALA A 169 -21.43 12.27 -9.65
C ALA A 169 -22.38 11.09 -9.45
N SER A 170 -22.06 10.20 -8.51
CA SER A 170 -22.89 9.03 -8.25
C SER A 170 -24.13 9.49 -7.48
N ALA A 171 -25.28 8.90 -7.82
CA ALA A 171 -26.59 9.23 -7.26
C ALA A 171 -26.72 9.05 -5.73
N ASP A 172 -25.72 8.43 -5.09
CA ASP A 172 -25.64 8.20 -3.64
C ASP A 172 -24.77 9.21 -2.88
N SER A 173 -24.23 10.23 -3.55
CA SER A 173 -23.33 11.18 -2.89
C SER A 173 -24.08 12.30 -2.18
N ARG A 174 -24.40 12.07 -0.89
CA ARG A 174 -24.34 13.12 0.15
C ARG A 174 -22.90 13.57 0.42
N ALA A 175 -21.97 13.34 -0.51
CA ALA A 175 -20.60 13.79 -0.38
C ALA A 175 -20.59 15.27 -0.77
N GLU A 176 -20.17 16.12 0.17
CA GLU A 176 -19.72 17.47 -0.12
C GLU A 176 -18.92 17.44 -1.43
N SER A 177 -19.27 18.30 -2.39
CA SER A 177 -18.57 18.38 -3.67
C SER A 177 -17.09 18.62 -3.40
N VAL A 178 -16.27 17.56 -3.51
CA VAL A 178 -14.82 17.68 -3.40
C VAL A 178 -14.38 18.62 -4.51
N ASP A 179 -13.57 19.61 -4.16
CA ASP A 179 -12.98 20.54 -5.12
C ASP A 179 -12.36 19.75 -6.30
N PRO A 180 -12.78 20.00 -7.56
CA PRO A 180 -12.28 19.30 -8.73
C PRO A 180 -10.75 19.27 -8.84
N GLU A 181 -10.06 20.33 -8.38
CA GLU A 181 -8.59 20.36 -8.38
C GLU A 181 -7.98 19.43 -7.33
N VAL A 182 -8.64 19.30 -6.18
CA VAL A 182 -8.23 18.34 -5.13
C VAL A 182 -8.46 16.90 -5.60
N GLU A 183 -9.60 16.62 -6.23
CA GLU A 183 -9.89 15.31 -6.83
C GLU A 183 -8.85 14.95 -7.91
N LYS A 184 -8.58 15.87 -8.84
CA LYS A 184 -7.57 15.71 -9.89
C LYS A 184 -6.20 15.41 -9.30
N LYS A 185 -5.79 16.11 -8.24
CA LYS A 185 -4.53 15.86 -7.55
C LYS A 185 -4.44 14.43 -7.00
N TYR A 186 -5.51 13.92 -6.36
CA TYR A 186 -5.54 12.55 -5.87
C TYR A 186 -5.49 11.52 -7.00
N ARG A 187 -6.15 11.79 -8.12
CA ARG A 187 -6.11 10.93 -9.31
C ARG A 187 -4.71 10.87 -9.94
N LEU A 188 -4.06 12.01 -10.12
CA LEU A 188 -2.69 12.06 -10.65
C LEU A 188 -1.71 11.33 -9.72
N ARG A 189 -1.85 11.54 -8.42
CA ARG A 189 -1.07 10.80 -7.42
C ARG A 189 -1.31 9.30 -7.50
N MET A 190 -2.56 8.87 -7.62
CA MET A 190 -2.92 7.47 -7.79
C MET A 190 -2.27 6.83 -9.02
N ILE A 191 -2.33 7.53 -10.17
CA ILE A 191 -1.68 7.08 -11.41
C ILE A 191 -0.17 6.92 -11.19
N SER A 192 0.46 7.95 -10.62
CA SER A 192 1.90 7.94 -10.30
C SER A 192 2.27 6.79 -9.34
N ASP A 193 1.49 6.58 -8.28
CA ASP A 193 1.76 5.56 -7.26
C ASP A 193 1.62 4.15 -7.85
N VAL A 194 0.59 3.87 -8.66
CA VAL A 194 0.42 2.56 -9.31
C VAL A 194 1.55 2.29 -10.31
N VAL A 195 1.82 3.23 -11.22
CA VAL A 195 2.82 3.05 -12.28
C VAL A 195 4.23 2.99 -11.70
N GLY A 196 4.55 3.85 -10.73
CA GLY A 196 5.82 3.83 -10.00
C GLY A 196 6.01 2.53 -9.22
N THR A 197 4.98 2.04 -8.52
CA THR A 197 5.04 0.76 -7.80
C THR A 197 5.27 -0.41 -8.74
N SER A 198 4.56 -0.46 -9.87
CA SER A 198 4.77 -1.46 -10.91
C SER A 198 6.22 -1.43 -11.41
N ALA A 199 6.71 -0.28 -11.85
CA ALA A 199 8.07 -0.14 -12.37
C ALA A 199 9.14 -0.56 -11.35
N ASN A 200 9.03 -0.10 -10.10
CA ASN A 200 9.97 -0.44 -9.03
C ASN A 200 9.98 -1.95 -8.74
N ILE A 201 8.81 -2.57 -8.61
CA ILE A 201 8.72 -4.02 -8.35
C ILE A 201 9.28 -4.81 -9.52
N PHE A 202 9.01 -4.41 -10.76
CA PHE A 202 9.54 -5.10 -11.93
C PHE A 202 11.06 -4.96 -12.01
N HIS A 203 11.57 -3.73 -11.89
CA HIS A 203 13.00 -3.45 -11.83
C HIS A 203 13.68 -4.33 -10.78
N ASP A 204 13.19 -4.32 -9.55
CA ASP A 204 13.76 -5.12 -8.46
C ASP A 204 13.70 -6.62 -8.76
N ALA A 205 12.59 -7.10 -9.33
CA ALA A 205 12.45 -8.50 -9.73
C ALA A 205 13.47 -8.90 -10.81
N THR A 206 13.83 -8.03 -11.75
CA THR A 206 14.83 -8.37 -12.78
C THR A 206 16.20 -8.68 -12.19
N PHE A 207 16.56 -8.07 -11.06
CA PHE A 207 17.82 -8.32 -10.38
C PHE A 207 17.72 -9.43 -9.32
N GLU A 208 16.65 -9.43 -8.52
CA GLU A 208 16.51 -10.31 -7.37
C GLU A 208 15.83 -11.65 -7.71
N TYR A 209 14.90 -11.65 -8.67
CA TYR A 209 14.02 -12.78 -9.01
C TYR A 209 13.77 -12.91 -10.52
N PRO A 210 14.82 -13.08 -11.35
CA PRO A 210 14.69 -13.05 -12.81
C PRO A 210 13.75 -14.14 -13.36
N ARG A 211 13.62 -15.29 -12.68
CA ARG A 211 12.74 -16.39 -13.10
C ARG A 211 11.25 -16.07 -12.88
N GLU A 212 10.96 -15.14 -11.98
CA GLU A 212 9.63 -14.72 -11.60
C GLU A 212 9.12 -13.59 -12.51
N CYS A 213 10.02 -12.91 -13.23
CA CYS A 213 9.69 -11.82 -14.14
C CYS A 213 8.76 -12.25 -15.28
N GLU A 214 8.98 -13.43 -15.87
CA GLU A 214 8.11 -13.98 -16.91
C GLU A 214 6.67 -14.17 -16.40
N HIS A 215 6.54 -14.69 -15.17
CA HIS A 215 5.24 -14.90 -14.54
C HIS A 215 4.55 -13.57 -14.24
N LEU A 216 5.29 -12.60 -13.70
CA LEU A 216 4.77 -11.26 -13.42
C LEU A 216 4.32 -10.57 -14.72
N ALA A 217 5.12 -10.62 -15.77
CA ALA A 217 4.78 -10.08 -17.09
C ALA A 217 3.51 -10.73 -17.67
N ARG A 218 3.37 -12.06 -17.53
CA ARG A 218 2.15 -12.77 -17.92
C ARG A 218 0.93 -12.33 -17.14
N ILE A 219 1.05 -12.15 -15.82
CA ILE A 219 -0.03 -11.57 -15.01
C ILE A 219 -0.40 -10.19 -15.56
N TRP A 220 0.57 -9.33 -15.82
CA TRP A 220 0.32 -7.96 -16.27
C TRP A 220 -0.34 -7.88 -17.64
N ALA A 221 0.09 -8.72 -18.57
CA ALA A 221 -0.54 -8.85 -19.88
C ALA A 221 -2.00 -9.31 -19.74
N ASN A 222 -2.24 -10.38 -18.96
CA ASN A 222 -3.57 -10.95 -18.77
C ASN A 222 -4.54 -10.02 -18.01
N GLU A 223 -4.03 -9.27 -17.03
CA GLU A 223 -4.81 -8.32 -16.23
C GLU A 223 -4.92 -6.93 -16.88
N ASN A 224 -4.52 -6.81 -18.14
CA ASN A 224 -4.68 -5.63 -18.99
C ASN A 224 -3.98 -4.36 -18.47
N LEU A 225 -2.72 -4.49 -18.03
CA LEU A 225 -1.86 -3.35 -17.68
C LEU A 225 -1.77 -2.36 -18.85
N PHE A 226 -1.50 -2.84 -20.07
CA PHE A 226 -1.31 -1.96 -21.22
C PHE A 226 -2.57 -1.17 -21.58
N GLY A 227 -3.76 -1.79 -21.52
CA GLY A 227 -5.00 -1.05 -21.69
C GLY A 227 -5.28 -0.07 -20.53
N ALA A 228 -4.74 -0.30 -19.33
CA ALA A 228 -4.81 0.68 -18.24
C ALA A 228 -3.86 1.87 -18.45
N LEU A 229 -2.68 1.61 -19.00
CA LEU A 229 -1.71 2.63 -19.37
C LEU A 229 -2.21 3.48 -20.55
N GLU A 230 -2.79 2.86 -21.57
CA GLU A 230 -3.39 3.56 -22.71
C GLU A 230 -4.48 4.54 -22.26
N GLU A 231 -5.36 4.13 -21.33
CA GLU A 231 -6.38 5.02 -20.76
C GLU A 231 -5.80 6.18 -19.92
N THR A 232 -4.55 6.07 -19.44
CA THR A 232 -3.93 7.07 -18.56
C THR A 232 -2.76 7.84 -19.21
N ILE A 233 -2.40 7.51 -20.45
CA ILE A 233 -1.16 7.99 -21.08
C ILE A 233 -1.12 9.51 -21.24
N GLU A 234 -2.25 10.13 -21.60
CA GLU A 234 -2.35 11.59 -21.75
C GLU A 234 -2.08 12.32 -20.43
N LEU A 235 -2.49 11.74 -19.30
CA LEU A 235 -2.20 12.29 -17.98
C LEU A 235 -0.75 12.01 -17.58
N LEU A 236 -0.26 10.80 -17.86
CA LEU A 236 1.10 10.37 -17.55
C LEU A 236 2.17 11.25 -18.17
N VAL A 237 2.03 11.60 -19.46
CA VAL A 237 3.04 12.42 -20.17
C VAL A 237 3.14 13.85 -19.64
N THR A 238 2.12 14.33 -18.92
CA THR A 238 2.15 15.66 -18.28
C THR A 238 2.83 15.65 -16.91
N MET A 239 3.09 14.48 -16.33
CA MET A 239 3.66 14.34 -15.00
C MET A 239 5.19 14.22 -15.07
N PRO A 240 5.94 15.03 -14.27
CA PRO A 240 7.40 14.95 -14.24
C PRO A 240 7.92 13.54 -13.90
N GLY A 241 8.90 13.07 -14.66
CA GLY A 241 9.58 11.79 -14.42
C GLY A 241 8.84 10.53 -14.91
N MET A 242 7.55 10.63 -15.26
CA MET A 242 6.74 9.47 -15.63
C MET A 242 7.16 8.83 -16.96
N THR A 243 7.73 9.59 -17.88
CA THR A 243 8.27 9.04 -19.14
C THR A 243 9.39 8.02 -18.87
N SER A 244 10.29 8.30 -17.91
CA SER A 244 11.36 7.38 -17.52
C SER A 244 10.81 6.13 -16.82
N VAL A 245 9.78 6.28 -15.99
CA VAL A 245 9.11 5.15 -15.33
C VAL A 245 8.43 4.24 -16.36
N LEU A 246 7.77 4.83 -17.37
CA LEU A 246 7.16 4.07 -18.47
C LEU A 246 8.19 3.28 -19.28
N GLN A 247 9.40 3.83 -19.49
CA GLN A 247 10.47 3.10 -20.16
C GLN A 247 10.80 1.80 -19.43
N ILE A 248 10.87 1.80 -18.09
CA ILE A 248 11.15 0.58 -17.31
C ILE A 248 10.09 -0.50 -17.56
N ILE A 249 8.81 -0.10 -17.63
CA ILE A 249 7.70 -1.02 -17.89
C ILE A 249 7.68 -1.50 -19.35
N LEU A 250 7.99 -0.63 -20.30
CA LEU A 250 7.94 -0.94 -21.73
C LEU A 250 9.16 -1.74 -22.23
N HIS A 251 10.28 -1.72 -21.50
CA HIS A 251 11.45 -2.56 -21.79
C HIS A 251 11.36 -3.95 -21.14
N LEU A 252 10.14 -4.48 -20.97
CA LEU A 252 9.91 -5.89 -20.65
C LEU A 252 10.69 -6.74 -21.67
N PRO A 253 11.66 -7.58 -21.23
CA PRO A 253 12.40 -8.43 -22.15
C PRO A 253 11.43 -9.37 -22.86
N ASN A 254 11.46 -9.34 -24.20
CA ASN A 254 10.74 -10.28 -25.07
C ASN A 254 11.23 -11.71 -24.86
#